data_AF-A0A7W0QCW3-F1
#
_entry.id   AF-A0A7W0QCW3-F1
#
_cell.length_a   1.000
_cell.length_b   1.000
_cell.length_c   1.000
_cell.angle_alpha   90.00
_cell.angle_beta   90.00
_cell.angle_gamma   90.00
#
_symmetry.space_group_name_H-M   'P 1'
#
loop_
_entity.id
_entity.type
_entity.pdbx_description
1 polymer ?
#
loop_
_entity_poly.entity_id
_entity_poly.type
_entity_poly.pdbx_seq_one_letter_code
_entity_poly.pdbx_strand_id
1 'polypeptide(L)'
;MKLDKTTSLFFATKIDSKLREGLALSKPGDKKYFDGTSEEFLRVMEIGDEKDKERWIGKIIKPGPAVTEIDDIQRNILSILRRVAPNARIPASAVKIFVLQGALAQPAVIDDEESDEVEGSAGPYITY
;
A
#
# COMPACT_ATOMS: atom_id res chain seq x y z
N MET A 1 -15.55 17.01 12.46
CA MET A 1 -14.51 16.94 11.42
C MET A 1 -15.23 16.80 10.07
N LYS A 2 -15.11 17.77 9.16
CA LYS A 2 -15.69 17.66 7.80
C LYS A 2 -14.59 17.11 6.90
N LEU A 3 -14.70 15.84 6.49
CA LEU A 3 -13.82 15.31 5.47
C LEU A 3 -14.27 15.84 4.10
N ASP A 4 -13.31 16.34 3.32
CA ASP A 4 -13.54 16.74 1.95
C ASP A 4 -13.92 15.50 1.13
N LYS A 5 -15.10 15.53 0.51
CA LYS A 5 -15.66 14.40 -0.23
C LYS A 5 -14.94 14.12 -1.54
N THR A 6 -13.90 14.88 -1.88
CA THR A 6 -13.17 14.76 -3.13
C THR A 6 -11.80 14.10 -2.98
N THR A 7 -11.32 13.89 -1.75
CA THR A 7 -9.99 13.33 -1.48
C THR A 7 -10.06 11.85 -1.10
N SER A 8 -9.07 11.08 -1.59
CA SER A 8 -8.91 9.69 -1.17
C SER A 8 -8.20 9.63 0.18
N LEU A 9 -8.59 8.67 1.00
CA LEU A 9 -8.03 8.45 2.33
C LEU A 9 -7.24 7.16 2.34
N PHE A 10 -6.16 7.14 3.11
CA PHE A 10 -5.39 5.93 3.34
C PHE A 10 -5.45 5.58 4.83
N PHE A 11 -6.12 4.48 5.14
CA PHE A 11 -6.24 3.95 6.49
C PHE A 11 -5.15 2.91 6.68
N ALA A 12 -4.17 3.19 7.54
CA ALA A 12 -2.96 2.39 7.60
C ALA A 12 -2.38 2.26 9.00
N THR A 13 -1.62 1.18 9.20
CA THR A 13 -0.81 0.94 10.40
C THR A 13 0.66 0.93 10.02
N LYS A 14 1.49 1.47 10.91
CA LYS A 14 2.94 1.49 10.74
C LYS A 14 3.48 0.06 10.74
N ILE A 15 4.36 -0.25 9.81
CA ILE A 15 5.03 -1.54 9.75
C ILE A 15 6.16 -1.53 10.78
N ASP A 16 5.89 -2.16 11.92
CA ASP A 16 6.90 -2.46 12.93
C ASP A 16 7.68 -3.75 12.59
N SER A 17 8.65 -4.11 13.42
CA SER A 17 9.49 -5.30 13.19
C SER A 17 8.68 -6.60 13.16
N LYS A 18 7.64 -6.71 14.01
CA LYS A 18 6.81 -7.92 14.11
C LYS A 18 5.90 -8.08 12.90
N LEU A 19 5.30 -6.98 12.44
CA LEU A 19 4.47 -6.97 11.24
C LEU A 19 5.32 -7.24 10.00
N ARG A 20 6.52 -6.66 9.91
CA ARG A 20 7.47 -6.96 8.83
C ARG A 20 7.80 -8.44 8.75
N GLU A 21 8.15 -9.04 9.88
CA GLU A 21 8.44 -10.48 9.96
C GLU A 21 7.20 -11.32 9.61
N GLY A 22 6.02 -10.94 10.13
CA GLY A 22 4.76 -11.61 9.81
C GLY A 22 4.41 -11.57 8.32
N LEU A 23 4.63 -10.43 7.66
CA LEU A 23 4.42 -10.29 6.22
C LEU A 23 5.44 -11.09 5.41
N ALA A 24 6.70 -11.14 5.84
CA ALA A 24 7.75 -11.94 5.20
C ALA A 24 7.48 -13.45 5.30
N LEU A 25 6.93 -13.91 6.43
CA LEU A 25 6.56 -15.30 6.67
C LEU A 25 5.13 -15.63 6.21
N SER A 26 4.43 -14.69 5.59
CA SER A 26 3.07 -14.92 5.09
C SER A 26 3.05 -15.99 4.00
N LYS A 27 1.96 -16.74 3.92
CA LYS A 27 1.82 -17.80 2.91
C LYS A 27 1.82 -17.19 1.51
N PRO A 28 2.37 -17.87 0.50
CA PRO A 28 2.39 -17.36 -0.88
C PRO A 28 1.00 -16.93 -1.39
N GLY A 29 -0.05 -17.68 -1.04
CA GLY A 29 -1.44 -17.36 -1.43
C GLY A 29 -2.07 -16.18 -0.68
N ASP A 30 -1.45 -15.71 0.40
CA ASP A 30 -1.92 -14.56 1.19
C ASP A 30 -1.26 -13.24 0.74
N LYS A 31 -0.22 -13.27 -0.11
CA LYS A 31 0.45 -12.06 -0.66
C LYS A 31 -0.52 -11.13 -1.39
N LYS A 32 -1.51 -11.70 -2.08
CA LYS A 32 -2.60 -10.97 -2.77
C LYS A 32 -3.43 -10.03 -1.89
N TYR A 33 -3.35 -10.20 -0.57
CA TYR A 33 -4.07 -9.36 0.39
C TYR A 33 -3.31 -8.10 0.80
N PHE A 34 -2.04 -7.95 0.39
CA PHE A 34 -1.22 -6.79 0.74
C PHE A 34 -0.23 -6.33 -0.35
N ASP A 35 -0.20 -6.99 -1.51
CA ASP A 35 0.64 -6.62 -2.66
C ASP A 35 0.18 -5.34 -3.38
N GLY A 36 -1.02 -4.85 -3.07
CA GLY A 36 -1.59 -3.65 -3.65
C GLY A 36 -2.10 -3.81 -5.08
N THR A 37 -2.20 -5.05 -5.59
CA THR A 37 -2.80 -5.37 -6.89
C THR A 37 -4.31 -5.13 -6.91
N SER A 38 -4.98 -5.30 -5.76
CA SER A 38 -6.41 -5.03 -5.60
C SER A 38 -6.65 -3.84 -4.67
N GLU A 39 -7.56 -2.94 -5.08
CA GLU A 39 -8.07 -1.86 -4.24
C GLU A 39 -8.93 -2.38 -3.07
N GLU A 40 -9.41 -3.62 -3.13
CA GLU A 40 -10.20 -4.24 -2.06
C GLU A 40 -9.34 -4.64 -0.86
N PHE A 41 -8.04 -4.80 -1.07
CA PHE A 41 -7.11 -5.31 -0.07
C PHE A 41 -6.10 -4.26 0.37
N LEU A 42 -5.13 -4.68 1.18
CA LEU A 42 -4.11 -3.79 1.72
C LEU A 42 -3.04 -3.51 0.66
N ARG A 43 -2.31 -2.43 0.88
CA ARG A 43 -1.07 -2.12 0.19
C ARG A 43 -0.07 -1.51 1.14
N VAL A 44 1.19 -1.68 0.81
CA VAL A 44 2.30 -1.02 1.49
C VAL A 44 2.59 0.30 0.78
N MET A 45 2.73 1.37 1.55
CA MET A 45 3.14 2.69 1.08
C MET A 45 4.23 3.23 1.99
N GLU A 46 5.19 3.94 1.40
CA GLU A 46 6.19 4.70 2.14
C GLU A 46 5.67 6.13 2.31
N ILE A 47 5.56 6.59 3.56
CA ILE A 47 5.05 7.92 3.91
C ILE A 47 6.11 8.61 4.77
N GLY A 48 6.45 9.83 4.39
CA GLY A 48 7.47 10.64 5.05
C GLY A 48 8.41 11.30 4.06
N ASP A 49 9.28 12.17 4.56
CA ASP A 49 10.29 12.83 3.76
C ASP A 49 11.42 11.85 3.40
N GLU A 50 12.27 12.23 2.43
CA GLU A 50 13.32 11.37 1.87
C GLU A 50 14.29 10.79 2.91
N LYS A 51 14.46 11.46 4.05
CA LYS A 51 15.32 11.04 5.16
C LYS A 51 14.63 10.17 6.21
N ASP A 52 13.30 10.21 6.29
CA ASP A 52 12.48 9.53 7.31
C ASP A 52 11.28 8.82 6.67
N LYS A 53 11.55 8.00 5.64
CA LYS A 53 10.53 7.18 5.00
C LYS A 53 10.06 6.08 5.95
N GLU A 54 8.84 6.21 6.45
CA GLU A 54 8.20 5.17 7.23
C GLU A 54 7.35 4.27 6.33
N ARG A 55 7.41 2.95 6.56
CA ARG A 55 6.56 2.00 5.85
C ARG A 55 5.23 1.84 6.57
N TRP A 56 4.15 1.98 5.82
CA TRP A 56 2.77 1.86 6.28
C TRP A 56 2.05 0.82 5.44
N ILE A 57 1.22 0.00 6.09
CA ILE A 57 0.35 -0.96 5.40
C ILE A 57 -1.10 -0.61 5.68
N GLY A 58 -1.91 -0.52 4.64
CA GLY A 58 -3.26 -0.02 4.77
C GLY A 58 -4.11 -0.14 3.53
N LYS A 59 -5.32 0.39 3.60
CA LYS A 59 -6.29 0.39 2.49
C LYS A 59 -6.54 1.82 2.02
N ILE A 60 -6.56 2.00 0.69
CA ILE A 60 -7.00 3.25 0.08
C ILE A 60 -8.52 3.22 -0.06
N ILE A 61 -9.14 4.29 0.41
CA ILE A 61 -10.57 4.51 0.39
C ILE A 61 -10.83 5.68 -0.54
N LYS A 62 -11.56 5.41 -1.63
CA LYS A 62 -11.95 6.44 -2.60
C LYS A 62 -12.81 7.51 -1.92
N PRO A 63 -12.83 8.75 -2.45
CA PRO A 63 -13.74 9.79 -2.00
C PRO A 63 -15.20 9.33 -2.01
N GLY A 64 -15.99 9.75 -1.03
CA GLY A 64 -17.43 9.46 -0.93
C GLY A 64 -17.95 8.61 0.26
N PRO A 65 -17.14 7.80 0.99
CA PRO A 65 -17.67 6.99 2.08
C PRO A 65 -18.10 7.85 3.25
N ALA A 66 -19.16 7.40 3.92
CA ALA A 66 -19.69 8.08 5.09
C ALA A 66 -18.73 7.92 6.28
N VAL A 67 -18.64 8.94 7.13
CA VAL A 67 -17.86 8.92 8.38
C VAL A 67 -18.25 7.73 9.28
N THR A 68 -19.46 7.20 9.12
CA THR A 68 -19.98 6.02 9.82
C THR A 68 -19.27 4.70 9.48
N GLU A 69 -18.49 4.65 8.40
CA GLU A 69 -17.82 3.43 7.93
C GLU A 69 -16.40 3.26 8.48
N ILE A 70 -15.89 4.21 9.27
CA ILE A 70 -14.51 4.19 9.80
C ILE A 70 -14.25 2.91 10.61
N ASP A 71 -15.15 2.54 11.53
CA ASP A 71 -14.99 1.36 12.37
C ASP A 71 -15.05 0.06 11.55
N ASP A 72 -15.84 0.05 10.46
CA ASP A 72 -15.92 -1.08 9.53
C ASP A 72 -14.64 -1.22 8.71
N ILE A 73 -14.10 -0.11 8.20
CA ILE A 73 -12.82 -0.07 7.49
C ILE A 73 -11.69 -0.52 8.42
N GLN A 74 -11.64 -0.04 9.66
CA GLN A 74 -10.66 -0.49 10.66
C GLN A 74 -10.79 -1.99 10.94
N ARG A 75 -12.01 -2.50 11.15
CA ARG A 75 -12.25 -3.94 11.36
C ARG A 75 -11.82 -4.78 10.15
N ASN A 76 -12.07 -4.29 8.93
CA ASN A 76 -11.65 -4.93 7.69
C ASN A 76 -10.12 -5.00 7.56
N ILE A 77 -9.42 -3.89 7.84
CA ILE A 77 -7.96 -3.87 7.80
C ILE A 77 -7.38 -4.84 8.84
N LEU A 78 -7.88 -4.79 10.07
CA LEU A 78 -7.42 -5.66 11.14
C LEU A 78 -7.72 -7.14 10.87
N SER A 79 -8.83 -7.47 10.23
CA SER A 79 -9.16 -8.86 9.91
C SER A 79 -8.19 -9.43 8.87
N ILE A 80 -7.80 -8.63 7.86
CA ILE A 80 -6.79 -8.99 6.88
C ILE A 80 -5.41 -9.12 7.55
N LEU A 81 -5.01 -8.15 8.39
CA LEU A 81 -3.72 -8.18 9.08
C LEU A 81 -3.59 -9.41 10.00
N ARG A 82 -4.64 -9.78 10.72
CA ARG A 82 -4.65 -11.00 11.55
C ARG A 82 -4.53 -12.28 10.72
N ARG A 83 -5.00 -12.26 9.47
CA ARG A 83 -4.85 -13.40 8.55
C ARG A 83 -3.42 -13.53 8.05
N VAL A 84 -2.84 -12.43 7.57
CA VAL A 84 -1.52 -12.45 6.89
C VAL A 84 -0.34 -12.40 7.87
N ALA A 85 -0.52 -11.75 9.02
CA ALA A 85 0.49 -11.58 10.06
C ALA A 85 -0.12 -11.82 11.46
N PRO A 86 -0.54 -13.06 11.78
CA PRO A 86 -1.24 -13.38 13.03
C PRO A 86 -0.42 -13.07 14.30
N ASN A 87 0.90 -13.05 14.18
CA ASN A 87 1.82 -12.75 15.29
C ASN A 87 1.90 -11.24 15.61
N ALA A 88 1.54 -10.38 14.66
CA ALA A 88 1.50 -8.94 14.84
C ALA A 88 0.17 -8.54 15.50
N ARG A 89 0.17 -8.44 16.84
CA ARG A 89 -1.01 -7.97 17.60
C ARG A 89 -1.18 -6.46 17.41
N ILE A 90 -2.02 -6.07 16.45
CA ILE A 90 -2.28 -4.67 16.11
C ILE A 90 -3.60 -4.21 16.75
N PRO A 91 -3.58 -3.19 17.62
CA PRO A 91 -4.79 -2.60 18.15
C PRO A 91 -5.46 -1.67 17.12
N ALA A 92 -6.78 -1.49 17.21
CA ALA A 92 -7.51 -0.57 16.32
C ALA A 92 -7.02 0.88 16.41
N SER A 93 -6.54 1.29 17.59
CA SER A 93 -5.93 2.61 17.80
C SER A 93 -4.63 2.84 17.05
N ALA A 94 -3.98 1.79 16.52
CA ALA A 94 -2.78 1.91 15.70
C ALA A 94 -3.08 2.24 14.23
N VAL A 95 -4.36 2.24 13.82
CA VAL A 95 -4.76 2.68 12.47
C VAL A 95 -4.80 4.20 12.43
N LYS A 96 -3.93 4.79 11.60
CA LYS A 96 -3.92 6.22 11.27
C LYS A 96 -4.58 6.46 9.92
N ILE A 97 -5.12 7.67 9.74
CA ILE A 97 -5.77 8.10 8.51
C ILE A 97 -4.90 9.18 7.88
N PHE A 98 -4.48 8.95 6.64
CA PHE A 98 -3.74 9.90 5.82
C PHE A 98 -4.64 10.42 4.70
N VAL A 99 -4.46 11.68 4.33
CA VAL A 99 -5.08 12.26 3.13
C VAL A 99 -4.11 12.05 1.97
N LEU A 100 -4.56 11.40 0.89
CA LEU A 100 -3.76 11.27 -0.32
C LEU A 100 -4.02 12.50 -1.21
N GLN A 101 -3.01 13.36 -1.34
CA GLN A 101 -3.09 14.61 -2.07
C GLN A 101 -2.34 14.48 -3.40
N GLY A 102 -3.08 14.40 -4.52
CA GLY A 102 -2.52 14.24 -5.88
C GLY A 102 -1.92 12.86 -6.15
N ALA A 103 -1.90 12.45 -7.43
CA ALA A 103 -1.31 11.31 -8.19
C ALA A 103 -0.53 10.13 -7.52
N LEU A 104 -0.43 10.00 -6.20
CA LEU A 104 0.29 8.98 -5.45
C LEU A 104 -0.49 7.67 -5.25
N ALA A 105 -1.63 7.52 -5.93
CA ALA A 105 -2.36 6.25 -5.97
C ALA A 105 -1.74 5.24 -6.94
N GLN A 106 -0.62 5.56 -7.60
CA GLN A 106 0.09 4.55 -8.38
C GLN A 106 0.67 3.49 -7.43
N PRO A 107 0.36 2.20 -7.63
CA PRO A 107 0.98 1.14 -6.84
C PRO A 107 2.49 1.27 -6.97
N ALA A 108 3.21 1.15 -5.86
CA ALA A 108 4.66 0.98 -5.90
C ALA A 108 4.92 -0.31 -6.70
N VAL A 109 5.27 -0.13 -7.97
CA VAL A 109 5.78 -1.19 -8.83
C VAL A 109 7.05 -1.65 -8.12
N ILE A 110 7.03 -2.86 -7.57
CA ILE A 110 8.24 -3.52 -7.10
C ILE A 110 8.99 -3.84 -8.38
N ASP A 111 9.96 -2.99 -8.68
CA ASP A 111 10.90 -3.14 -9.78
C ASP A 111 11.87 -4.27 -9.37
N ASP A 112 11.46 -5.50 -9.64
CA ASP A 112 12.34 -6.65 -9.72
C ASP A 112 12.54 -6.90 -11.21
N GLU A 113 13.49 -6.20 -11.84
CA GLU A 113 14.27 -6.73 -12.95
C GLU A 113 15.50 -5.85 -13.23
N GLU A 114 16.65 -6.45 -12.94
CA GLU A 114 17.99 -6.06 -13.36
C GLU A 114 18.12 -6.25 -14.88
N SER A 115 18.19 -5.16 -15.65
CA SER A 115 19.05 -5.02 -16.85
C SER A 115 18.68 -3.77 -17.64
N ASP A 116 19.59 -2.80 -17.76
CA ASP A 116 20.07 -2.30 -19.07
C ASP A 116 20.95 -1.04 -18.90
N GLU A 117 22.26 -1.25 -18.97
CA GLU A 117 23.21 -0.32 -19.61
C GLU A 117 23.44 -0.91 -21.02
N VAL A 118 23.50 -0.22 -22.16
CA VAL A 118 23.57 1.19 -22.52
C VAL A 118 23.22 1.32 -24.03
N GLU A 119 22.86 2.54 -24.42
CA GLU A 119 22.58 3.09 -25.74
C GLU A 119 23.40 2.56 -26.93
N GLY A 120 22.73 2.40 -28.08
CA GLY A 120 23.35 2.08 -29.38
C GLY A 120 22.51 2.53 -30.57
N SER A 121 22.70 3.79 -30.95
CA SER A 121 22.18 4.53 -32.11
C SER A 121 22.19 3.80 -33.48
N ALA A 122 21.24 4.25 -34.33
CA ALA A 122 21.26 4.29 -35.81
C ALA A 122 20.56 3.17 -36.62
N GLY A 123 19.43 3.55 -37.25
CA GLY A 123 19.01 2.96 -38.53
C GLY A 123 19.93 3.42 -39.68
N PRO A 124 19.68 3.07 -40.97
CA PRO A 124 18.39 2.70 -41.56
C PRO A 124 18.39 1.36 -42.33
N TYR A 125 17.19 0.82 -42.56
CA TYR A 125 16.93 -0.26 -43.51
C TYR A 125 17.15 0.21 -44.96
N ILE A 126 17.88 -0.57 -45.75
CA ILE A 126 17.78 -0.57 -47.22
C ILE A 126 16.99 -1.82 -47.63
N THR A 127 15.96 -1.60 -48.44
CA THR A 127 15.24 -2.65 -49.17
C THR A 127 15.47 -2.45 -50.67
N TYR A 128 15.59 -3.59 -51.37
CA TYR A 128 15.97 -3.85 -52.77
C TYR A 128 17.46 -3.98 -53.05
#